data_AF-A0A956A2P5-F1
#
_entry.id   AF-A0A956A2P5-F1
#
_cell.length_a   1.000
_cell.length_b   1.000
_cell.length_c   1.000
_cell.angle_alpha   90.00
_cell.angle_beta   90.00
_cell.angle_gamma   90.00
#
_symmetry.space_group_name_H-M   'P 1'
#
loop_
_entity.id
_entity.type
_entity.pdbx_description
1 polymer ?
#
loop_
_entity_poly.entity_id
_entity_poly.type
_entity_poly.pdbx_seq_one_letter_code
_entity_poly.pdbx_strand_id
1 'polypeptide(L)'
;MFGIHRYVLSLLVMVGHLAPLWSSWCGYYAVFAFYLLSGFLMTKVLRRRYGGSSAGVVRFLANRALRIHPPYWAVLGLTLGLLALWPVDVPRLHPSIRVPGDARAWIQNVLVIGLEGEAVRLVPPAWSLDVELLFYLVLAAVATRGRAVAFAWLAGSAAYTAWLVATGAAFADRYAPYGAASLPFALGCALQWEESRLRLAPWHAVLAPILFAGHAMLAVRLWGAYDGAAFYASLGLAAYSVAALAPRRASGALARLDAALGDLSYPLFLGHQVASIAVAMTWLGGARPPDGRLLLFTLPAVHALAFAVHAGVERPVERLRGRVRTRAARADT
;
A
#
# COMPACT_ATOMS: atom_id res chain seq x y z
N MET A 1 -15.81 -4.27 3.15
CA MET A 1 -14.96 -5.47 3.08
C MET A 1 -13.53 -5.17 2.59
N PHE A 2 -13.24 -3.96 2.09
CA PHE A 2 -11.88 -3.59 1.73
C PHE A 2 -10.96 -3.33 2.94
N GLY A 3 -11.48 -3.19 4.16
CA GLY A 3 -10.65 -3.04 5.35
C GLY A 3 -9.98 -4.34 5.75
N ILE A 4 -10.73 -5.45 5.81
CA ILE A 4 -10.16 -6.80 6.01
C ILE A 4 -9.13 -7.12 4.93
N HIS A 5 -9.47 -6.84 3.66
CA HIS A 5 -8.55 -7.11 2.56
C HIS A 5 -7.24 -6.34 2.70
N ARG A 6 -7.28 -5.03 2.98
CA ARG A 6 -6.06 -4.21 3.24
C ARG A 6 -5.24 -4.72 4.42
N TYR A 7 -5.91 -5.17 5.48
CA TYR A 7 -5.22 -5.76 6.62
C TYR A 7 -4.48 -7.05 6.23
N VAL A 8 -5.12 -7.96 5.49
CA VAL A 8 -4.48 -9.17 4.95
C VAL A 8 -3.28 -8.82 4.06
N LEU A 9 -3.43 -7.84 3.16
CA LEU A 9 -2.31 -7.37 2.33
C LEU A 9 -1.14 -6.86 3.18
N SER A 10 -1.42 -6.15 4.28
CA SER A 10 -0.39 -5.66 5.21
C SER A 10 0.34 -6.82 5.89
N LEU A 11 -0.38 -7.87 6.29
CA LEU A 11 0.21 -9.07 6.86
C LEU A 11 1.08 -9.83 5.84
N LEU A 12 0.66 -9.91 4.58
CA LEU A 12 1.48 -10.51 3.51
C LEU A 12 2.79 -9.74 3.31
N VAL A 13 2.77 -8.39 3.34
CA VAL A 13 4.01 -7.59 3.33
C VAL A 13 4.91 -7.93 4.50
N MET A 14 4.35 -8.08 5.70
CA MET A 14 5.12 -8.47 6.89
C MET A 14 5.74 -9.86 6.77
N VAL A 15 5.00 -10.85 6.25
CA VAL A 15 5.53 -12.20 6.01
C VAL A 15 6.73 -12.12 5.08
N GLY A 16 6.63 -11.36 3.98
CA GLY A 16 7.72 -11.18 3.01
C GLY A 16 9.02 -10.64 3.62
N HIS A 17 8.92 -9.75 4.61
CA HIS A 17 10.08 -9.12 5.23
C HIS A 17 10.57 -9.80 6.51
N LEU A 18 9.70 -10.45 7.28
CA LEU A 18 9.97 -10.94 8.63
C LEU A 18 9.94 -12.46 8.76
N ALA A 19 9.45 -13.17 7.75
CA ALA A 19 9.44 -14.63 7.67
C ALA A 19 9.81 -15.12 6.26
N PRO A 20 11.00 -14.75 5.73
CA PRO A 20 11.37 -15.05 4.35
C PRO A 20 11.39 -16.56 4.03
N LEU A 21 11.66 -17.44 5.00
CA LEU A 21 11.57 -18.90 4.78
C LEU A 21 10.13 -19.40 4.55
N TRP A 22 9.12 -18.64 4.97
CA TRP A 22 7.72 -18.96 4.67
C TRP A 22 7.37 -18.51 3.25
N SER A 23 7.64 -17.24 2.93
CA SER A 23 7.50 -16.69 1.59
C SER A 23 8.10 -15.28 1.50
N SER A 24 9.32 -15.13 0.99
CA SER A 24 9.97 -13.81 0.81
C SER A 24 9.23 -12.88 -0.16
N TRP A 25 8.49 -13.43 -1.12
CA TRP A 25 8.02 -12.69 -2.29
C TRP A 25 6.55 -12.24 -2.21
N CYS A 26 5.81 -12.75 -1.24
CA CYS A 26 4.40 -12.41 -1.07
C CYS A 26 4.14 -10.91 -0.88
N GLY A 27 5.10 -10.17 -0.31
CA GLY A 27 5.04 -8.73 -0.17
C GLY A 27 4.98 -7.99 -1.51
N TYR A 28 5.70 -8.47 -2.54
CA TYR A 28 5.69 -7.85 -3.87
C TYR A 28 4.29 -7.89 -4.49
N TYR A 29 3.63 -9.04 -4.42
CA TYR A 29 2.26 -9.20 -4.89
C TYR A 29 1.28 -8.33 -4.09
N ALA A 30 1.46 -8.24 -2.77
CA ALA A 30 0.61 -7.44 -1.90
C ALA A 30 0.72 -5.94 -2.20
N VAL A 31 1.92 -5.41 -2.50
CA VAL A 31 2.10 -4.01 -2.91
C VAL A 31 1.35 -3.71 -4.21
N PHE A 32 1.42 -4.59 -5.22
CA PHE A 32 0.66 -4.39 -6.47
C PHE A 32 -0.86 -4.48 -6.25
N ALA A 33 -1.31 -5.36 -5.35
CA ALA A 33 -2.70 -5.39 -4.93
C ALA A 33 -3.14 -4.10 -4.21
N PHE A 34 -2.27 -3.50 -3.38
CA PHE A 34 -2.51 -2.17 -2.80
C PHE A 34 -2.62 -1.08 -3.86
N TYR A 35 -1.73 -1.04 -4.85
CA TYR A 35 -1.80 -0.08 -5.95
C TYR A 35 -3.09 -0.22 -6.76
N LEU A 36 -3.50 -1.46 -7.08
CA LEU A 36 -4.75 -1.72 -7.77
C LEU A 36 -5.95 -1.28 -6.96
N LEU A 37 -5.99 -1.64 -5.68
CA LEU A 37 -7.05 -1.22 -4.77
C LEU A 37 -7.10 0.30 -4.61
N SER A 38 -5.94 0.97 -4.57
CA SER A 38 -5.83 2.42 -4.48
C SER A 38 -6.36 3.08 -5.76
N GLY A 39 -5.97 2.59 -6.94
CA GLY A 39 -6.54 2.97 -8.23
C GLY A 39 -8.06 2.86 -8.26
N PHE A 40 -8.62 1.76 -7.75
CA PHE A 40 -10.07 1.58 -7.67
C PHE A 40 -10.73 2.55 -6.68
N LEU A 41 -10.28 2.57 -5.42
CA LEU A 41 -10.93 3.35 -4.36
C LEU A 41 -10.80 4.86 -4.59
N MET A 42 -9.63 5.33 -5.04
CA MET A 42 -9.41 6.76 -5.24
C MET A 42 -10.14 7.27 -6.48
N THR A 43 -10.22 6.48 -7.55
CA THR A 43 -11.09 6.81 -8.70
C THR A 43 -12.55 6.96 -8.25
N LYS A 44 -13.05 6.03 -7.40
CA LYS A 44 -14.40 6.10 -6.85
C LYS A 44 -14.62 7.36 -6.02
N VAL A 45 -13.67 7.69 -5.15
CA VAL A 45 -13.73 8.87 -4.28
C VAL A 45 -13.68 10.17 -5.07
N LEU A 46 -12.77 10.28 -6.05
CA LEU A 46 -12.69 11.44 -6.94
C LEU A 46 -14.00 11.64 -7.70
N ARG A 47 -14.47 10.61 -8.41
CA ARG A 47 -15.68 10.69 -9.24
C ARG A 47 -16.95 10.98 -8.46
N ARG A 48 -17.11 10.42 -7.26
CA ARG A 48 -18.37 10.50 -6.50
C ARG A 48 -18.40 11.60 -5.45
N ARG A 49 -17.26 12.19 -5.08
CA ARG A 49 -17.20 13.12 -3.94
C ARG A 49 -16.48 14.43 -4.22
N TYR A 50 -15.41 14.41 -5.02
CA TYR A 50 -14.59 15.61 -5.24
C TYR A 50 -14.82 16.25 -6.61
N GLY A 51 -15.20 15.45 -7.62
CA GLY A 51 -15.35 15.91 -8.99
C GLY A 51 -14.00 16.20 -9.66
N GLY A 52 -14.06 16.72 -10.89
CA GLY A 52 -12.89 17.06 -11.71
C GLY A 52 -12.48 18.55 -11.66
N SER A 53 -13.17 19.37 -10.84
CA SER A 53 -12.83 20.79 -10.70
C SER A 53 -11.49 20.97 -9.97
N SER A 54 -10.80 22.08 -10.23
CA SER A 54 -9.53 22.42 -9.56
C SER A 54 -9.66 22.42 -8.03
N ALA A 55 -10.74 23.03 -7.51
CA ALA A 55 -11.05 23.01 -6.08
C ALA A 55 -11.31 21.58 -5.55
N GLY A 56 -12.00 20.75 -6.33
CA GLY A 56 -12.20 19.33 -6.03
C GLY A 56 -10.88 18.56 -5.89
N VAL A 57 -9.99 18.72 -6.86
CA VAL A 57 -8.66 18.10 -6.89
C VAL A 57 -7.81 18.54 -5.70
N VAL A 58 -7.74 19.85 -5.40
CA VAL A 58 -6.99 20.35 -4.24
C VAL A 58 -7.50 19.73 -2.94
N ARG A 59 -8.82 19.66 -2.75
CA ARG A 59 -9.41 19.03 -1.56
C ARG A 59 -9.12 17.52 -1.48
N PHE A 60 -9.12 16.83 -2.63
CA PHE A 60 -8.73 15.43 -2.69
C PHE A 60 -7.28 15.24 -2.25
N LEU A 61 -6.34 15.98 -2.85
CA LEU A 61 -4.91 15.88 -2.55
C LEU A 61 -4.62 16.26 -1.09
N ALA A 62 -5.22 17.34 -0.57
CA ALA A 62 -5.10 17.70 0.83
C ALA A 62 -5.62 16.59 1.77
N ASN A 63 -6.74 15.94 1.42
CA ASN A 63 -7.27 14.83 2.21
C ASN A 63 -6.36 13.59 2.19
N ARG A 64 -5.63 13.36 1.07
CA ARG A 64 -4.65 12.29 0.93
C ARG A 64 -3.36 12.60 1.68
N ALA A 65 -2.84 13.82 1.59
CA ALA A 65 -1.69 14.28 2.36
C ALA A 65 -1.93 14.09 3.88
N LEU A 66 -3.10 14.51 4.36
CA LEU A 66 -3.51 14.30 5.77
C LEU A 66 -3.73 12.83 6.13
N ARG A 67 -3.97 11.93 5.17
CA ARG A 67 -4.09 10.48 5.44
C ARG A 67 -2.72 9.83 5.63
N ILE A 68 -1.72 10.27 4.87
CA ILE A 68 -0.40 9.64 4.75
C ILE A 68 0.60 10.26 5.72
N HIS A 69 0.82 11.58 5.66
CA HIS A 69 1.95 12.19 6.34
C HIS A 69 1.91 12.12 7.87
N PRO A 70 0.78 12.33 8.56
CA PRO A 70 0.80 12.34 10.02
C PRO A 70 1.25 11.01 10.67
N PRO A 71 0.65 9.83 10.35
CA PRO A 71 1.16 8.56 10.86
C PRO A 71 2.55 8.23 10.30
N TYR A 72 2.87 8.64 9.06
CA TYR A 72 4.23 8.54 8.51
C TYR A 72 5.27 9.23 9.40
N TRP A 73 5.03 10.49 9.79
CA TRP A 73 5.93 11.25 10.65
C TRP A 73 6.05 10.66 12.05
N ALA A 74 4.97 10.09 12.58
CA ALA A 74 5.04 9.37 13.84
C ALA A 74 6.00 8.17 13.77
N VAL A 75 5.89 7.34 12.72
CA VAL A 75 6.81 6.21 12.52
C VAL A 75 8.23 6.68 12.19
N LEU A 76 8.39 7.75 11.42
CA LEU A 76 9.69 8.36 11.16
C LEU A 76 10.36 8.83 12.46
N GLY A 77 9.63 9.48 13.36
CA GLY A 77 10.13 9.87 14.69
C GLY A 77 10.57 8.66 15.51
N LEU A 78 9.82 7.55 15.47
CA LEU A 78 10.21 6.30 16.12
C LEU A 78 11.48 5.71 15.50
N THR A 79 11.64 5.72 14.17
CA THR A 79 12.88 5.32 13.52
C THR A 79 14.06 6.16 14.00
N LEU A 80 13.90 7.48 14.07
CA LEU A 80 14.95 8.37 14.57
C LEU A 80 15.31 8.06 16.03
N GLY A 81 14.32 7.74 16.87
CA GLY A 81 14.55 7.24 18.23
C GLY A 81 15.37 5.95 18.26
N LEU A 82 15.04 4.97 17.42
CA LEU A 82 15.83 3.73 17.31
C LEU A 82 17.26 3.99 16.83
N LEU A 83 17.44 4.88 15.86
CA LEU A 83 18.76 5.30 15.38
C LEU A 83 19.58 6.00 16.47
N ALA A 84 18.94 6.78 17.35
CA ALA A 84 19.61 7.41 18.48
C ALA A 84 20.05 6.40 19.55
N LEU A 85 19.22 5.37 19.81
CA LEU A 85 19.52 4.32 20.79
C LEU A 85 20.54 3.30 20.28
N TRP A 86 20.46 2.93 19.00
CA TRP A 86 21.26 1.86 18.37
C TRP A 86 21.82 2.33 17.01
N PRO A 87 22.70 3.35 16.98
CA PRO A 87 23.17 3.98 15.74
C PRO A 87 23.96 3.04 14.83
N VAL A 88 24.59 2.00 15.40
CA VAL A 88 25.37 1.00 14.66
C VAL A 88 24.51 -0.18 14.24
N ASP A 89 23.63 -0.68 15.12
CA ASP A 89 22.90 -1.92 14.89
C ASP A 89 21.69 -1.73 13.97
N VAL A 90 21.02 -0.57 13.99
CA VAL A 90 19.88 -0.30 13.11
C VAL A 90 20.29 -0.37 11.62
N PRO A 91 21.35 0.32 11.15
CA PRO A 91 21.83 0.16 9.77
C PRO A 91 22.33 -1.25 9.44
N ARG A 92 22.88 -2.00 10.41
CA ARG A 92 23.29 -3.40 10.21
C ARG A 92 22.08 -4.30 9.97
N LEU A 93 21.02 -4.11 10.75
CA LEU A 93 19.78 -4.87 10.62
C LEU A 93 18.97 -4.52 9.38
N HIS A 94 18.97 -3.25 8.99
CA HIS A 94 18.25 -2.78 7.82
C HIS A 94 19.05 -1.69 7.10
N PRO A 95 19.84 -2.04 6.06
CA PRO A 95 20.80 -1.13 5.43
C PRO A 95 20.23 0.17 4.88
N SER A 96 18.94 0.24 4.57
CA SER A 96 18.33 1.50 4.11
C SER A 96 18.05 2.49 5.24
N ILE A 97 17.97 2.06 6.49
CA ILE A 97 17.66 2.94 7.62
C ILE A 97 18.95 3.54 8.13
N ARG A 98 19.23 4.76 7.71
CA ARG A 98 20.40 5.56 8.12
C ARG A 98 19.99 7.02 8.26
N VAL A 99 20.76 7.78 9.03
CA VAL A 99 20.63 9.23 9.06
C VAL A 99 20.94 9.78 7.65
N PRO A 100 20.03 10.56 7.04
CA PRO A 100 20.29 11.19 5.75
C PRO A 100 21.53 12.10 5.79
N GLY A 101 22.39 12.00 4.76
CA GLY A 101 23.68 12.70 4.71
C GLY A 101 23.60 14.16 4.25
N ASP A 102 22.50 14.56 3.62
CA ASP A 102 22.31 15.92 3.09
C ASP A 102 20.85 16.40 3.22
N ALA A 103 20.63 17.69 2.95
CA ALA A 103 19.32 18.31 3.04
C ALA A 103 18.30 17.74 2.04
N ARG A 104 18.74 17.31 0.84
CA ARG A 104 17.86 16.73 -0.18
C ARG A 104 17.27 15.41 0.34
N ALA A 105 18.10 14.53 0.87
CA ALA A 105 17.69 13.23 1.41
C ALA A 105 16.77 13.40 2.64
N TRP A 106 17.00 14.43 3.46
CA TRP A 106 16.05 14.81 4.53
C TRP A 106 14.70 15.25 3.96
N ILE A 107 14.68 16.14 2.96
CA ILE A 107 13.44 16.60 2.32
C ILE A 107 12.69 15.43 1.69
N GLN A 108 13.37 14.55 0.96
CA GLN A 108 12.78 13.36 0.34
C GLN A 108 12.12 12.45 1.38
N ASN A 109 12.79 12.19 2.52
CA ASN A 109 12.23 11.39 3.59
C ASN A 109 11.03 12.09 4.25
N VAL A 110 11.16 13.35 4.66
CA VAL A 110 10.09 14.08 5.36
C VAL A 110 8.84 14.25 4.50
N LEU A 111 9.02 14.56 3.21
CA LEU A 111 7.92 14.79 2.26
C LEU A 111 7.49 13.52 1.52
N VAL A 112 8.20 12.39 1.67
CA VAL A 112 7.90 11.13 0.98
C VAL A 112 7.87 11.31 -0.54
N ILE A 113 8.86 12.04 -1.08
CA ILE A 113 8.96 12.30 -2.53
C ILE A 113 10.31 11.83 -3.06
N GLY A 114 10.29 11.14 -4.21
CA GLY A 114 11.49 10.63 -4.86
C GLY A 114 12.29 9.67 -3.98
N LEU A 115 11.62 8.81 -3.21
CA LEU A 115 12.20 7.74 -2.39
C LEU A 115 12.25 6.39 -3.13
N GLU A 116 11.52 6.28 -4.25
CA GLU A 116 11.72 5.22 -5.24
C GLU A 116 13.19 5.25 -5.72
N GLY A 117 13.84 4.08 -5.80
CA GLY A 117 15.27 3.96 -6.13
C GLY A 117 16.27 4.43 -5.04
N GLU A 118 15.86 5.22 -4.05
CA GLU A 118 16.80 5.78 -3.06
C GLU A 118 17.32 4.74 -2.05
N ALA A 119 18.62 4.79 -1.77
CA ALA A 119 19.27 3.86 -0.85
C ALA A 119 18.91 4.13 0.62
N VAL A 120 18.73 5.40 1.00
CA VAL A 120 18.47 5.82 2.39
C VAL A 120 17.00 6.19 2.57
N ARG A 121 16.32 5.40 3.40
CA ARG A 121 14.90 5.54 3.76
C ARG A 121 14.73 5.30 5.26
N LEU A 122 14.38 6.36 6.00
CA LEU A 122 14.10 6.31 7.44
C LEU A 122 12.87 5.45 7.75
N VAL A 123 11.92 5.37 6.83
CA VAL A 123 10.80 4.44 6.92
C VAL A 123 10.85 3.57 5.66
N PRO A 124 11.37 2.32 5.73
CA PRO A 124 11.63 1.52 4.54
C PRO A 124 10.47 1.39 3.55
N PRO A 125 9.21 1.13 3.94
CA PRO A 125 8.11 1.01 2.98
C PRO A 125 7.71 2.31 2.29
N ALA A 126 8.31 3.46 2.64
CA ALA A 126 7.96 4.78 2.12
C ALA A 126 8.18 4.95 0.62
N TRP A 127 9.06 4.15 0.00
CA TRP A 127 9.23 4.15 -1.46
C TRP A 127 7.91 3.85 -2.19
N SER A 128 7.06 2.98 -1.61
CA SER A 128 5.75 2.68 -2.20
C SER A 128 4.71 3.79 -1.98
N LEU A 129 4.89 4.59 -0.93
CA LEU A 129 4.04 5.75 -0.65
C LEU A 129 4.38 6.91 -1.58
N ASP A 130 5.65 7.09 -1.92
CA ASP A 130 6.12 8.03 -2.94
C ASP A 130 5.47 7.73 -4.31
N VAL A 131 5.51 6.46 -4.72
CA VAL A 131 4.78 5.98 -5.90
C VAL A 131 3.27 6.29 -5.78
N GLU A 132 2.65 6.00 -4.64
CA GLU A 132 1.22 6.28 -4.43
C GLU A 132 0.88 7.78 -4.52
N LEU A 133 1.72 8.67 -3.97
CA LEU A 133 1.54 10.12 -4.04
C LEU A 133 1.57 10.61 -5.49
N LEU A 134 2.50 10.11 -6.31
CA LEU A 134 2.52 10.39 -7.75
C LEU A 134 1.21 9.93 -8.42
N PHE A 135 0.75 8.72 -8.13
CA PHE A 135 -0.47 8.21 -8.74
C PHE A 135 -1.74 8.91 -8.25
N TYR A 136 -1.75 9.54 -7.09
CA TYR A 136 -2.84 10.45 -6.71
C TYR A 136 -2.92 11.67 -7.63
N LEU A 137 -1.78 12.21 -8.10
CA LEU A 137 -1.76 13.29 -9.09
C LEU A 137 -2.26 12.78 -10.46
N VAL A 138 -1.79 11.61 -10.90
CA VAL A 138 -2.25 10.99 -12.16
C VAL A 138 -3.76 10.72 -12.12
N LEU A 139 -4.26 10.16 -11.02
CA LEU A 139 -5.69 9.90 -10.83
C LEU A 139 -6.51 11.19 -10.81
N ALA A 140 -6.01 12.25 -10.17
CA ALA A 140 -6.69 13.55 -10.22
C ALA A 140 -6.83 14.08 -11.66
N ALA A 141 -5.85 13.80 -12.54
CA ALA A 141 -5.89 14.17 -13.95
C ALA A 141 -6.79 13.26 -14.80
N VAL A 142 -6.86 11.95 -14.50
CA VAL A 142 -7.49 10.94 -15.37
C VAL A 142 -8.86 10.47 -14.89
N ALA A 143 -9.04 10.25 -13.58
CA ALA A 143 -10.17 9.51 -13.01
C ALA A 143 -11.55 10.08 -13.36
N THR A 144 -11.64 11.39 -13.57
CA THR A 144 -12.90 12.12 -13.82
C THR A 144 -13.13 12.45 -15.30
N ARG A 145 -12.20 12.10 -16.19
CA ARG A 145 -12.23 12.45 -17.63
C ARG A 145 -13.02 11.49 -18.52
N GLY A 146 -13.63 10.47 -17.92
CA GLY A 146 -14.48 9.53 -18.62
C GLY A 146 -13.87 8.15 -18.75
N ARG A 147 -14.74 7.19 -19.10
CA ARG A 147 -14.40 5.78 -19.27
C ARG A 147 -13.30 5.57 -20.32
N ALA A 148 -13.39 6.22 -21.48
CA ALA A 148 -12.44 6.05 -22.58
C ALA A 148 -11.01 6.38 -22.16
N VAL A 149 -10.81 7.46 -21.39
CA VAL A 149 -9.49 7.87 -20.89
C VAL A 149 -8.93 6.84 -19.90
N ALA A 150 -9.75 6.31 -18.99
CA ALA A 150 -9.31 5.27 -18.05
C ALA A 150 -8.84 3.99 -18.78
N PHE A 151 -9.57 3.57 -19.82
CA PHE A 151 -9.19 2.41 -20.63
C PHE A 151 -8.01 2.69 -21.57
N ALA A 152 -7.87 3.91 -22.09
CA ALA A 152 -6.68 4.31 -22.85
C ALA A 152 -5.42 4.28 -21.97
N TRP A 153 -5.51 4.76 -20.73
CA TRP A 153 -4.42 4.68 -19.76
C TRP A 153 -4.07 3.22 -19.39
N LEU A 154 -5.09 2.37 -19.21
CA LEU A 154 -4.86 0.93 -19.01
C LEU A 154 -4.17 0.29 -20.21
N ALA A 155 -4.62 0.58 -21.43
CA ALA A 155 -4.02 0.06 -22.65
C ALA A 155 -2.56 0.51 -22.80
N GLY A 156 -2.27 1.78 -22.55
CA GLY A 156 -0.89 2.31 -22.56
C GLY A 156 -0.01 1.66 -21.49
N SER A 157 -0.52 1.48 -20.27
CA SER A 157 0.23 0.83 -19.18
C SER A 157 0.49 -0.66 -19.47
N ALA A 158 -0.49 -1.35 -20.07
CA ALA A 158 -0.35 -2.73 -20.50
C ALA A 158 0.66 -2.87 -21.65
N ALA A 159 0.63 -1.97 -22.64
CA ALA A 159 1.60 -1.94 -23.73
C ALA A 159 3.02 -1.68 -23.21
N TYR A 160 3.21 -0.73 -22.30
CA TYR A 160 4.50 -0.47 -21.66
C TYR A 160 5.02 -1.71 -20.90
N THR A 161 4.13 -2.37 -20.13
CA THR A 161 4.48 -3.59 -19.40
C THR A 161 4.83 -4.74 -20.36
N ALA A 162 4.07 -4.90 -21.44
CA ALA A 162 4.33 -5.91 -22.46
C ALA A 162 5.67 -5.67 -23.17
N TRP A 163 6.01 -4.41 -23.45
CA TRP A 163 7.32 -4.03 -23.99
C TRP A 163 8.45 -4.42 -23.04
N LEU A 164 8.37 -4.07 -21.75
CA LEU A 164 9.37 -4.47 -20.74
C LEU A 164 9.55 -5.99 -20.66
N VAL A 165 8.45 -6.75 -20.74
CA VAL A 165 8.51 -8.23 -20.73
C VAL A 165 9.15 -8.75 -22.01
N ALA A 166 8.78 -8.22 -23.17
CA ALA A 166 9.30 -8.64 -24.47
C ALA A 166 10.80 -8.33 -24.65
N THR A 167 11.29 -7.23 -24.07
CA THR A 167 12.71 -6.87 -24.09
C THR A 167 13.52 -7.54 -22.98
N GLY A 168 12.92 -8.39 -22.15
CA GLY A 168 13.61 -9.09 -21.07
C GLY A 168 14.08 -8.18 -19.94
N ALA A 169 13.38 -7.06 -19.69
CA ALA A 169 13.73 -6.14 -18.59
C ALA A 169 13.73 -6.87 -17.24
N ALA A 170 14.65 -6.47 -16.35
CA ALA A 170 14.79 -7.11 -15.05
C ALA A 170 13.49 -6.97 -14.24
N PHE A 171 13.25 -7.87 -13.28
CA PHE A 171 12.04 -7.78 -12.45
C PHE A 171 11.97 -6.46 -11.66
N ALA A 172 13.12 -5.94 -11.21
CA ALA A 172 13.18 -4.65 -10.53
C ALA A 172 12.57 -3.51 -11.37
N ASP A 173 12.90 -3.46 -12.67
CA ASP A 173 12.38 -2.46 -13.62
C ASP A 173 10.89 -2.64 -13.92
N ARG A 174 10.39 -3.87 -13.75
CA ARG A 174 8.98 -4.25 -13.91
C ARG A 174 8.16 -4.12 -12.62
N TYR A 175 8.79 -3.74 -11.50
CA TYR A 175 8.15 -3.72 -10.18
C TYR A 175 8.20 -2.37 -9.48
N ALA A 176 9.39 -1.79 -9.30
CA ALA A 176 9.57 -0.62 -8.43
C ALA A 176 9.29 0.74 -9.11
N PRO A 177 9.73 0.99 -10.37
CA PRO A 177 9.59 2.30 -10.98
C PRO A 177 8.13 2.75 -11.16
N TYR A 178 7.92 4.06 -11.23
CA TYR A 178 6.60 4.65 -11.46
C TYR A 178 5.88 4.07 -12.69
N GLY A 179 6.60 3.84 -13.78
CA GLY A 179 6.04 3.26 -15.01
C GLY A 179 5.47 1.85 -14.80
N ALA A 180 6.17 1.02 -14.02
CA ALA A 180 5.71 -0.33 -13.67
C ALA A 180 4.45 -0.30 -12.80
N ALA A 181 4.41 0.60 -11.80
CA ALA A 181 3.24 0.79 -10.95
C ALA A 181 2.01 1.35 -11.70
N SER A 182 2.18 1.92 -12.89
CA SER A 182 1.07 2.44 -13.70
C SER A 182 0.01 1.38 -14.01
N LEU A 183 0.42 0.14 -14.30
CA LEU A 183 -0.49 -0.94 -14.66
C LEU A 183 -1.53 -1.26 -13.57
N PRO A 184 -1.16 -1.58 -12.32
CA PRO A 184 -2.15 -1.84 -11.27
C PRO A 184 -3.06 -0.64 -11.00
N PHE A 185 -2.53 0.60 -10.95
CA PHE A 185 -3.36 1.80 -10.74
C PHE A 185 -4.37 2.01 -11.88
N ALA A 186 -3.94 1.89 -13.14
CA ALA A 186 -4.80 2.01 -14.31
C ALA A 186 -5.88 0.91 -14.34
N LEU A 187 -5.51 -0.32 -13.98
CA LEU A 187 -6.44 -1.45 -13.89
C LEU A 187 -7.50 -1.20 -12.80
N GLY A 188 -7.09 -0.72 -11.63
CA GLY A 188 -8.02 -0.31 -10.56
C GLY A 188 -8.98 0.80 -11.02
N CYS A 189 -8.47 1.82 -11.70
CA CYS A 189 -9.26 2.91 -12.27
C CYS A 189 -10.31 2.39 -13.28
N ALA A 190 -9.89 1.55 -14.23
CA ALA A 190 -10.79 0.94 -15.20
C ALA A 190 -11.86 0.04 -14.54
N LEU A 191 -11.46 -0.80 -13.59
CA LEU A 191 -12.40 -1.62 -12.81
C LEU A 191 -13.44 -0.78 -12.07
N GLN A 192 -13.07 0.42 -11.59
CA GLN A 192 -14.01 1.32 -10.95
C GLN A 192 -15.02 1.89 -11.93
N TRP A 193 -14.62 2.19 -13.17
CA TRP A 193 -15.54 2.56 -14.24
C TRP A 193 -16.52 1.43 -14.61
N GLU A 194 -16.15 0.19 -14.33
CA GLU A 194 -16.97 -1.01 -14.53
C GLU A 194 -17.76 -1.46 -13.30
N GLU A 195 -17.65 -0.75 -12.16
CA GLU A 195 -18.22 -1.20 -10.88
C GLU A 195 -19.70 -1.59 -10.99
N SER A 196 -20.49 -0.85 -11.80
CA SER A 196 -21.92 -1.12 -12.00
C SER A 196 -22.21 -2.34 -12.86
N ARG A 197 -21.24 -2.88 -13.60
CA ARG A 197 -21.35 -4.08 -14.44
C ARG A 197 -20.83 -5.34 -13.75
N LEU A 198 -20.11 -5.21 -12.63
CA LEU A 198 -19.63 -6.34 -11.86
C LEU A 198 -20.81 -7.13 -11.26
N ARG A 199 -20.98 -8.37 -11.69
CA ARG A 199 -22.05 -9.30 -11.29
C ARG A 199 -21.46 -10.65 -10.89
N LEU A 200 -20.73 -10.67 -9.78
CA LEU A 200 -20.18 -11.90 -9.21
C LEU A 200 -21.10 -12.40 -8.10
N ALA A 201 -21.29 -13.72 -7.98
CA ALA A 201 -22.02 -14.32 -6.86
C ALA A 201 -21.38 -13.97 -5.49
N PRO A 202 -22.14 -13.92 -4.37
CA PRO A 202 -21.64 -13.42 -3.09
C PRO A 202 -20.46 -14.20 -2.50
N TRP A 203 -20.39 -15.51 -2.74
CA TRP A 203 -19.33 -16.36 -2.22
C TRP A 203 -17.94 -16.00 -2.77
N HIS A 204 -17.87 -15.35 -3.95
CA HIS A 204 -16.62 -14.85 -4.51
C HIS A 204 -15.95 -13.79 -3.63
N ALA A 205 -16.70 -13.07 -2.80
CA ALA A 205 -16.15 -12.09 -1.85
C ALA A 205 -15.26 -12.76 -0.78
N VAL A 206 -15.39 -14.08 -0.62
CA VAL A 206 -14.54 -14.90 0.26
C VAL A 206 -13.50 -15.65 -0.57
N LEU A 207 -13.91 -16.30 -1.68
CA LEU A 207 -12.97 -17.08 -2.49
C LEU A 207 -11.84 -16.22 -3.05
N ALA A 208 -12.14 -15.06 -3.66
CA ALA A 208 -11.14 -14.30 -4.41
C ALA A 208 -9.97 -13.82 -3.51
N PRO A 209 -10.20 -13.22 -2.32
CA PRO A 209 -9.13 -12.89 -1.40
C PRO A 209 -8.33 -14.10 -0.90
N ILE A 210 -8.98 -15.25 -0.67
CA ILE A 210 -8.31 -16.49 -0.27
C ILE A 210 -7.40 -17.01 -1.38
N LEU A 211 -7.87 -17.03 -2.63
CA LEU A 211 -7.06 -17.42 -3.78
C LEU A 211 -5.87 -16.48 -3.96
N PHE A 212 -6.08 -15.17 -3.85
CA PHE A 212 -4.99 -14.21 -3.91
C PHE A 212 -3.95 -14.46 -2.80
N ALA A 213 -4.38 -14.61 -1.54
CA ALA A 213 -3.47 -14.82 -0.42
C ALA A 213 -2.74 -16.16 -0.51
N GLY A 214 -3.45 -17.23 -0.87
CA GLY A 214 -2.87 -18.55 -1.09
C GLY A 214 -1.85 -18.55 -2.23
N HIS A 215 -2.19 -17.91 -3.36
CA HIS A 215 -1.25 -17.71 -4.45
C HIS A 215 -0.04 -16.89 -3.98
N ALA A 216 -0.23 -15.77 -3.28
CA ALA A 216 0.87 -14.95 -2.82
C ALA A 216 1.85 -15.72 -1.91
N MET A 217 1.33 -16.61 -1.05
CA MET A 217 2.15 -17.48 -0.20
C MET A 217 2.86 -18.58 -0.99
N LEU A 218 2.19 -19.18 -1.97
CA LEU A 218 2.64 -20.42 -2.62
C LEU A 218 3.20 -20.22 -4.04
N ALA A 219 3.23 -18.99 -4.57
CA ALA A 219 3.58 -18.71 -5.97
C ALA A 219 4.90 -19.36 -6.40
N VAL A 220 5.97 -19.22 -5.61
CA VAL A 220 7.27 -19.82 -5.95
C VAL A 220 7.18 -21.35 -6.06
N ARG A 221 6.39 -22.00 -5.20
CA ARG A 221 6.19 -23.46 -5.25
C ARG A 221 5.34 -23.88 -6.45
N LEU A 222 4.34 -23.07 -6.80
CA LEU A 222 3.41 -23.36 -7.89
C LEU A 222 4.01 -23.11 -9.28
N TRP A 223 4.86 -22.09 -9.40
CA TRP A 223 5.36 -21.61 -10.69
C TRP A 223 6.87 -21.80 -10.88
N GLY A 224 7.60 -22.19 -9.83
CA GLY A 224 9.07 -22.24 -9.83
C GLY A 224 9.76 -20.88 -9.83
N ALA A 225 8.99 -19.78 -9.86
CA ALA A 225 9.49 -18.41 -9.89
C ALA A 225 8.51 -17.47 -9.16
N TYR A 226 9.02 -16.33 -8.68
CA TYR A 226 8.19 -15.29 -8.07
C TYR A 226 7.79 -14.19 -9.06
N ASP A 227 8.53 -14.04 -10.15
CA ASP A 227 8.33 -13.00 -11.15
C ASP A 227 7.60 -13.56 -12.39
N GLY A 228 7.67 -12.85 -13.51
CA GLY A 228 7.10 -13.30 -14.79
C GLY A 228 5.61 -13.63 -14.69
N ALA A 229 5.22 -14.82 -15.15
CA ALA A 229 3.83 -15.27 -15.17
C ALA A 229 3.19 -15.31 -13.77
N ALA A 230 3.93 -15.74 -12.74
CA ALA A 230 3.42 -15.81 -11.38
C ALA A 230 3.00 -14.41 -10.87
N PHE A 231 3.81 -13.40 -11.17
CA PHE A 231 3.55 -12.03 -10.76
C PHE A 231 2.29 -11.45 -11.41
N TYR A 232 2.13 -11.61 -12.73
CA TYR A 232 0.95 -11.10 -13.43
C TYR A 232 -0.32 -11.94 -13.16
N ALA A 233 -0.18 -13.24 -12.89
CA ALA A 233 -1.28 -14.06 -12.38
C ALA A 233 -1.77 -13.55 -11.02
N SER A 234 -0.84 -13.17 -10.13
CA SER A 234 -1.20 -12.56 -8.84
C SER A 234 -1.90 -11.22 -9.02
N LEU A 235 -1.48 -10.38 -9.97
CA LEU A 235 -2.20 -9.14 -10.31
C LEU A 235 -3.62 -9.41 -10.81
N GLY A 236 -3.82 -10.47 -11.62
CA GLY A 236 -5.16 -10.92 -12.03
C GLY A 236 -6.03 -11.36 -10.85
N LEU A 237 -5.46 -12.11 -9.89
CA LEU A 237 -6.15 -12.50 -8.66
C LEU A 237 -6.47 -11.30 -7.74
N ALA A 238 -5.60 -10.29 -7.71
CA ALA A 238 -5.86 -9.04 -7.01
C ALA A 238 -7.03 -8.27 -7.66
N ALA A 239 -7.04 -8.17 -9.01
CA ALA A 239 -8.13 -7.57 -9.77
C ALA A 239 -9.46 -8.29 -9.50
N TYR A 240 -9.43 -9.62 -9.48
CA TYR A 240 -10.57 -10.47 -9.14
C TYR A 240 -11.06 -10.22 -7.70
N SER A 241 -10.15 -10.12 -6.74
CA SER A 241 -10.48 -9.78 -5.34
C SER A 241 -11.20 -8.43 -5.25
N VAL A 242 -10.68 -7.41 -5.95
CA VAL A 242 -11.32 -6.09 -5.97
C VAL A 242 -12.69 -6.15 -6.65
N ALA A 243 -12.81 -6.85 -7.78
CA ALA A 243 -14.07 -6.99 -8.49
C ALA A 243 -15.15 -7.72 -7.66
N ALA A 244 -14.76 -8.75 -6.91
CA ALA A 244 -15.65 -9.53 -6.04
C ALA A 244 -16.12 -8.73 -4.82
N LEU A 245 -15.26 -7.89 -4.26
CA LEU A 245 -15.53 -7.08 -3.06
C LEU A 245 -16.24 -5.76 -3.37
N ALA A 246 -16.03 -5.17 -4.55
CA ALA A 246 -16.53 -3.86 -4.96
C ALA A 246 -18.05 -3.67 -4.77
N PRO A 247 -18.94 -4.57 -5.24
CA PRO A 247 -20.38 -4.39 -5.11
C PRO A 247 -20.89 -4.70 -3.68
N ARG A 248 -20.02 -5.15 -2.77
CA ARG A 248 -20.41 -5.66 -1.46
C ARG A 248 -20.32 -4.60 -0.38
N ARG A 249 -21.32 -4.58 0.49
CA ARG A 249 -21.33 -3.79 1.71
C ARG A 249 -21.47 -4.74 2.88
N ALA A 250 -20.51 -4.70 3.80
CA ALA A 250 -20.63 -5.41 5.06
C ALA A 250 -21.69 -4.74 5.93
N SER A 251 -22.35 -5.52 6.79
CA SER A 251 -23.32 -5.05 7.77
C SER A 251 -23.01 -5.63 9.15
N GLY A 252 -23.63 -5.06 10.20
CA GLY A 252 -23.53 -5.56 11.58
C GLY A 252 -22.09 -5.68 12.09
N ALA A 253 -21.77 -6.80 12.73
CA ALA A 253 -20.45 -7.08 13.30
C ALA A 253 -19.34 -7.11 12.24
N LEU A 254 -19.63 -7.64 11.04
CA LEU A 254 -18.65 -7.70 9.95
C LEU A 254 -18.23 -6.31 9.48
N ALA A 255 -19.16 -5.34 9.45
CA ALA A 255 -18.83 -3.96 9.09
C ALA A 255 -17.90 -3.30 10.13
N ARG A 256 -18.12 -3.58 11.42
CA ARG A 256 -17.27 -3.06 12.51
C ARG A 256 -15.87 -3.66 12.45
N LEU A 257 -15.78 -4.98 12.23
CA LEU A 257 -14.50 -5.67 12.06
C LEU A 257 -13.74 -5.15 10.84
N ASP A 258 -14.44 -5.00 9.70
CA ASP A 258 -13.85 -4.45 8.48
C ASP A 258 -13.30 -3.03 8.69
N ALA A 259 -14.06 -2.17 9.37
CA ALA A 259 -13.59 -0.84 9.71
C ALA A 259 -12.36 -0.89 10.62
N ALA A 260 -12.43 -1.65 11.73
CA ALA A 260 -11.34 -1.74 12.71
C ALA A 260 -10.03 -2.26 12.10
N LEU A 261 -10.07 -3.36 11.35
CA LEU A 261 -8.89 -3.91 10.67
C LEU A 261 -8.40 -2.98 9.55
N GLY A 262 -9.32 -2.34 8.84
CA GLY A 262 -9.01 -1.37 7.80
C GLY A 262 -8.30 -0.12 8.34
N ASP A 263 -8.64 0.32 9.54
CA ASP A 263 -8.01 1.46 10.22
C ASP A 263 -6.59 1.11 10.68
N LEU A 264 -6.35 -0.12 11.15
CA LEU A 264 -5.01 -0.57 11.55
C LEU A 264 -4.08 -0.91 10.38
N SER A 265 -4.63 -1.23 9.19
CA SER A 265 -3.83 -1.70 8.05
C SER A 265 -2.66 -0.80 7.68
N TYR A 266 -2.88 0.52 7.62
CA TYR A 266 -1.83 1.46 7.24
C TYR A 266 -0.72 1.61 8.28
N PRO A 267 -0.99 1.86 9.57
CA PRO A 267 0.09 1.95 10.56
C PRO A 267 0.79 0.61 10.79
N LEU A 268 0.11 -0.54 10.59
CA LEU A 268 0.76 -1.86 10.53
C LEU A 268 1.77 -1.94 9.37
N PHE A 269 1.31 -1.65 8.15
CA PHE A 269 2.16 -1.61 6.95
C PHE A 269 3.34 -0.66 7.12
N LEU A 270 3.13 0.49 7.75
CA LEU A 270 4.16 1.50 7.92
C LEU A 270 5.20 1.12 8.99
N GLY A 271 4.74 0.60 10.13
CA GLY A 271 5.56 0.37 11.32
C GLY A 271 6.26 -0.98 11.38
N HIS A 272 5.94 -1.95 10.53
CA HIS A 272 6.42 -3.34 10.70
C HIS A 272 7.95 -3.49 10.75
N GLN A 273 8.71 -2.76 9.92
CA GLN A 273 10.18 -2.83 9.98
C GLN A 273 10.72 -2.19 11.26
N VAL A 274 10.20 -1.04 11.66
CA VAL A 274 10.59 -0.32 12.88
C VAL A 274 10.31 -1.18 14.11
N ALA A 275 9.11 -1.75 14.20
CA ALA A 275 8.74 -2.69 15.25
C ALA A 275 9.63 -3.94 15.24
N SER A 276 9.95 -4.48 14.06
CA SER A 276 10.83 -5.66 13.96
C SER A 276 12.25 -5.38 14.44
N ILE A 277 12.75 -4.16 14.25
CA ILE A 277 14.08 -3.75 14.69
C ILE A 277 14.11 -3.60 16.21
N ALA A 278 13.11 -2.93 16.78
CA ALA A 278 12.97 -2.85 18.24
C ALA A 278 12.92 -4.25 18.86
N VAL A 279 12.09 -5.15 18.30
CA VAL A 279 11.99 -6.54 18.76
C VAL A 279 13.31 -7.31 18.61
N ALA A 280 13.99 -7.15 17.47
CA ALA A 280 15.27 -7.79 17.24
C ALA A 280 16.31 -7.36 18.28
N MET A 281 16.39 -6.05 18.56
CA MET A 281 17.33 -5.49 19.53
C MET A 281 17.03 -5.94 20.96
N THR A 282 15.77 -5.96 21.39
CA THR A 282 15.44 -6.20 22.81
C THR A 282 15.17 -7.66 23.16
N TRP A 283 14.63 -8.47 22.23
CA TRP A 283 14.18 -9.85 22.52
C TRP A 283 14.98 -10.93 21.78
N LEU A 284 15.68 -10.57 20.70
CA LEU A 284 16.39 -11.54 19.86
C LEU A 284 17.90 -11.30 19.80
N GLY A 285 18.45 -10.52 20.74
CA GLY A 285 19.90 -10.28 20.85
C GLY A 285 20.51 -9.63 19.60
N GLY A 286 19.73 -8.83 18.87
CA GLY A 286 20.15 -8.20 17.62
C GLY A 286 20.09 -9.11 16.39
N ALA A 287 19.46 -10.29 16.47
CA ALA A 287 19.31 -11.19 15.34
C ALA A 287 18.00 -10.96 14.55
N ARG A 288 18.02 -11.26 13.24
CA ARG A 288 16.83 -11.31 12.36
C ARG A 288 16.60 -12.73 11.84
N PRO A 289 16.07 -13.64 12.67
CA PRO A 289 15.89 -15.03 12.27
C PRO A 289 14.90 -15.15 11.09
N PRO A 290 15.22 -15.93 10.03
CA PRO A 290 14.44 -15.96 8.80
C PRO A 290 13.26 -16.96 8.85
N ASP A 291 13.18 -17.78 9.90
CA ASP A 291 12.25 -18.90 10.12
C ASP A 291 10.85 -18.50 10.63
N GLY A 292 10.58 -17.19 10.73
CA GLY A 292 9.31 -16.64 11.18
C GLY A 292 9.28 -16.29 12.67
N ARG A 293 10.32 -16.62 13.46
CA ARG A 293 10.40 -16.14 14.85
C ARG A 293 10.31 -14.62 14.92
N LEU A 294 11.03 -13.90 14.05
CA LEU A 294 10.96 -12.43 14.02
C LEU A 294 9.53 -11.94 13.78
N LEU A 295 8.81 -12.53 12.83
CA LEU A 295 7.40 -12.23 12.59
C LEU A 295 6.54 -12.47 13.84
N LEU A 296 6.64 -13.64 14.47
CA LEU A 296 5.81 -14.02 15.62
C LEU A 296 5.99 -13.07 16.81
N PHE A 297 7.24 -12.70 17.14
CA PHE A 297 7.50 -11.72 18.20
C PHE A 297 7.12 -10.29 17.78
N THR A 298 7.23 -9.95 16.49
CA THR A 298 6.89 -8.62 15.99
C THR A 298 5.38 -8.40 15.91
N LEU A 299 4.56 -9.43 15.66
CA LEU A 299 3.10 -9.30 15.54
C LEU A 299 2.46 -8.53 16.70
N PRO A 300 2.58 -8.93 17.98
CA PRO A 300 1.97 -8.19 19.07
C PRO A 300 2.52 -6.75 19.18
N ALA A 301 3.83 -6.57 19.01
CA ALA A 301 4.49 -5.27 19.10
C ALA A 301 3.99 -4.29 18.01
N VAL A 302 3.89 -4.75 16.76
CA VAL A 302 3.43 -3.90 15.66
C VAL A 302 1.93 -3.61 15.76
N HIS A 303 1.12 -4.52 16.31
CA HIS A 303 -0.31 -4.25 16.54
C HIS A 303 -0.51 -3.21 17.65
N ALA A 304 0.28 -3.29 18.73
CA ALA A 304 0.28 -2.28 19.78
C ALA A 304 0.72 -0.91 19.22
N LEU A 305 1.80 -0.88 18.44
CA LEU A 305 2.26 0.32 17.74
C LEU A 305 1.18 0.88 16.81
N ALA A 306 0.57 0.02 15.99
CA ALA A 306 -0.44 0.42 15.03
C ALA A 306 -1.67 1.00 15.71
N PHE A 307 -2.10 0.40 16.82
CA PHE A 307 -3.17 0.93 17.65
C PHE A 307 -2.80 2.29 18.26
N ALA A 308 -1.57 2.44 18.79
CA ALA A 308 -1.11 3.70 19.36
C ALA A 308 -1.05 4.83 18.32
N VAL A 309 -0.51 4.57 17.13
CA VAL A 309 -0.48 5.53 16.01
C VAL A 309 -1.89 5.86 15.55
N HIS A 310 -2.76 4.85 15.40
CA HIS A 310 -4.14 5.09 15.02
C HIS A 310 -4.88 5.96 16.04
N ALA A 311 -4.80 5.62 17.32
CA ALA A 311 -5.50 6.31 18.39
C ALA A 311 -4.95 7.72 18.64
N GLY A 312 -3.63 7.88 18.67
CA GLY A 312 -2.94 9.12 19.02
C GLY A 312 -2.75 10.09 17.85
N VAL A 313 -2.70 9.59 16.61
CA VAL A 313 -2.39 10.41 15.42
C VAL A 313 -3.52 10.39 14.41
N GLU A 314 -3.93 9.22 13.94
CA GLU A 314 -4.91 9.15 12.85
C GLU A 314 -6.31 9.63 13.26
N ARG A 315 -6.81 9.21 14.43
CA ARG A 315 -8.14 9.59 14.92
C ARG A 315 -8.29 11.11 15.09
N PRO A 316 -7.36 11.84 15.73
CA PRO A 316 -7.39 13.30 15.76
C PRO A 316 -7.38 13.93 14.36
N VAL A 317 -6.55 13.42 13.47
CA VAL A 317 -6.44 13.94 12.09
C VAL A 317 -7.71 13.65 11.27
N GLU A 318 -8.42 12.55 11.50
CA GLU A 318 -9.67 12.26 10.81
C GLU A 318 -10.74 13.33 11.10
N ARG A 319 -10.73 13.93 12.30
CA ARG A 319 -11.61 15.08 12.63
C ARG A 319 -11.31 16.29 11.74
N LEU A 320 -10.03 16.56 11.45
CA LEU A 320 -9.61 17.62 10.53
C LEU A 320 -9.99 17.28 9.08
N ARG A 321 -9.77 16.02 8.67
CA ARG A 321 -10.14 15.51 7.34
C ARG A 321 -11.63 15.58 7.07
N GLY A 322 -12.46 15.40 8.10
CA GLY A 322 -13.91 15.59 8.04
C GLY A 322 -14.29 16.99 7.57
N ARG A 323 -13.63 18.04 8.07
CA ARG A 323 -13.90 19.44 7.68
C ARG A 323 -13.60 19.72 6.21
N VAL A 324 -12.50 19.17 5.69
CA VAL A 324 -12.14 19.25 4.26
C VAL A 324 -13.21 18.59 3.38
N ARG A 325 -13.75 17.46 3.84
CA ARG A 325 -14.77 16.69 3.12
C ARG A 325 -16.15 17.36 3.12
N THR A 326 -16.54 18.05 4.19
CA THR A 326 -17.84 18.74 4.30
C THR A 326 -17.87 20.03 3.48
N ARG A 327 -16.75 20.76 3.40
CA ARG A 327 -16.63 21.93 2.50
C ARG A 327 -16.71 21.55 1.02
N ALA A 328 -16.31 20.33 0.65
CA ALA A 328 -16.48 19.84 -0.72
C ALA A 328 -17.95 19.70 -1.12
N ALA A 329 -18.78 19.13 -0.23
CA ALA A 329 -20.21 18.93 -0.48
C ALA A 329 -21.02 20.24 -0.57
N ARG A 330 -20.53 21.34 0.01
CA ARG A 330 -21.20 22.66 0.00
C ARG A 330 -20.79 23.58 -1.14
N ALA A 331 -19.70 23.28 -1.84
CA ALA A 331 -19.24 24.09 -2.97
C ALA A 331 -19.88 23.68 -4.30
N ASP A 332 -20.54 22.51 -4.32
CA ASP A 332 -21.23 21.94 -5.48
C ASP A 332 -22.78 22.08 -5.34
N THR A 333 -23.24 22.88 -4.37
CA THR A 333 -24.64 23.31 -4.15
C THR A 333 -24.71 24.83 -4.28
#